data_AF-A0A2E9NRW1-F1
#
_entry.id   AF-A0A2E9NRW1-F1
#
_cell.length_a   1.000
_cell.length_b   1.000
_cell.length_c   1.000
_cell.angle_alpha   90.00
_cell.angle_beta   90.00
_cell.angle_gamma   90.00
#
_symmetry.space_group_name_H-M   'P 1'
#
loop_
_entity.id
_entity.type
_entity.pdbx_description
1 polymer ?
#
loop_
_entity_poly.entity_id
_entity_poly.type
_entity_poly.pdbx_seq_one_letter_code
_entity_poly.pdbx_strand_id
1 'polypeptide(L)'
;MMIHLITSQAALADALHWIEPHHLAVIAGDAINALHKFEYCPCEVAIFSGDAALVPSKNVNVLTMDQWVQKLEQSPCRTWS
;
A
#
# COMPACT_ATOMS: atom_id res chain seq x y z
N MET A 1 -5.48 1.55 13.75
CA MET A 1 -5.12 1.22 12.36
C MET A 1 -3.63 1.45 12.20
N MET A 2 -2.91 0.53 11.55
CA MET A 2 -1.50 0.67 11.19
C MET A 2 -1.35 0.77 9.68
N ILE A 3 -0.39 1.57 9.23
CA ILE A 3 -0.05 1.74 7.81
C ILE A 3 1.15 0.85 7.49
N HIS A 4 1.07 0.09 6.40
CA HIS A 4 2.17 -0.67 5.82
C HIS A 4 2.56 -0.03 4.49
N LEU A 5 3.66 0.73 4.48
CA LEU A 5 4.23 1.26 3.23
C LEU A 5 5.20 0.24 2.65
N ILE A 6 4.85 -0.34 1.50
CA ILE A 6 5.58 -1.42 0.86
C ILE A 6 6.16 -0.88 -0.45
N THR A 7 7.48 -0.77 -0.52
CA THR A 7 8.21 -0.16 -1.65
C THR A 7 8.96 -1.19 -2.51
N SER A 8 9.09 -2.42 -2.03
CA SER A 8 9.87 -3.50 -2.66
C SER A 8 9.05 -4.78 -2.81
N GLN A 9 9.24 -5.47 -3.93
CA GLN A 9 8.61 -6.77 -4.15
C GLN A 9 9.16 -7.85 -3.20
N ALA A 10 10.42 -7.75 -2.79
CA ALA A 10 11.06 -8.75 -1.93
C ALA A 10 10.46 -8.75 -0.52
N ALA A 11 10.14 -7.57 0.01
CA ALA A 11 9.56 -7.41 1.34
C ALA A 11 8.06 -7.71 1.40
N LEU A 12 7.43 -8.03 0.26
CA LEU A 12 6.00 -8.25 0.15
C LEU A 12 5.52 -9.42 1.01
N ALA A 13 6.21 -10.56 0.93
CA ALA A 13 5.82 -11.75 1.66
C ALA A 13 5.82 -11.47 3.16
N ASP A 14 6.88 -10.85 3.66
CA ASP A 14 7.00 -10.48 5.07
C ASP A 14 5.91 -9.47 5.47
N ALA A 15 5.66 -8.44 4.65
CA ALA A 15 4.62 -7.46 4.93
C ALA A 15 3.22 -8.10 5.08
N LEU A 16 2.87 -9.04 4.18
CA LEU A 16 1.58 -9.73 4.20
C LEU A 16 1.34 -10.53 5.50
N HIS A 17 2.39 -11.05 6.15
CA HIS A 17 2.26 -11.76 7.42
C HIS A 17 1.87 -10.85 8.60
N TRP A 18 2.07 -9.53 8.47
CA TRP A 18 1.79 -8.54 9.52
C TRP A 18 0.54 -7.71 9.24
N ILE A 19 -0.07 -7.85 8.06
CA ILE A 19 -1.24 -7.08 7.67
C ILE A 19 -2.50 -7.69 8.30
N GLU A 20 -3.28 -6.85 8.96
CA GLU A 20 -4.58 -7.21 9.52
C GLU A 20 -5.71 -6.52 8.75
N PRO A 21 -6.96 -7.02 8.81
CA PRO A 21 -8.07 -6.49 8.00
C PRO A 21 -8.36 -4.98 8.19
N HIS A 22 -8.04 -4.45 9.37
CA HIS A 22 -8.29 -3.05 9.73
C HIS A 22 -7.08 -2.12 9.46
N HIS A 23 -6.02 -2.64 8.83
CA HIS A 23 -4.83 -1.89 8.43
C HIS A 23 -5.02 -1.22 7.06
N LEU A 24 -4.02 -0.42 6.67
CA LEU A 24 -3.90 0.13 5.32
C LEU A 24 -2.57 -0.31 4.71
N ALA A 25 -2.61 -0.97 3.55
CA ALA A 25 -1.44 -1.26 2.75
C ALA A 25 -1.27 -0.19 1.66
N VAL A 26 -0.15 0.51 1.67
CA VAL A 26 0.23 1.49 0.64
C VAL A 26 1.36 0.92 -0.19
N ILE A 27 1.11 0.70 -1.48
CA ILE A 27 2.05 0.08 -2.41
C ILE A 27 2.67 1.17 -3.27
N ALA A 28 4.00 1.23 -3.31
CA ALA A 28 4.75 2.25 -4.04
C ALA A 28 6.03 1.66 -4.64
N GLY A 29 6.68 2.41 -5.53
CA GLY A 29 7.97 2.02 -6.10
C GLY A 29 7.92 0.67 -6.83
N ASP A 30 8.92 -0.19 -6.61
CA ASP A 30 9.01 -1.48 -7.30
C ASP A 30 7.89 -2.45 -6.90
N ALA A 31 7.34 -2.33 -5.69
CA ALA A 31 6.24 -3.19 -5.23
C ALA A 31 4.97 -3.08 -6.09
N ILE A 32 4.79 -2.00 -6.86
CA ILE A 32 3.65 -1.82 -7.77
C ILE A 32 3.57 -2.95 -8.80
N ASN A 33 4.71 -3.45 -9.26
CA ASN A 33 4.78 -4.57 -10.21
C ASN A 33 4.17 -5.86 -9.63
N ALA A 34 4.13 -5.98 -8.31
CA ALA A 34 3.55 -7.10 -7.57
C ALA A 34 2.11 -6.84 -7.09
N LEU A 35 1.45 -5.75 -7.51
CA LEU A 35 0.10 -5.37 -7.05
C LEU A 35 -0.96 -6.46 -7.28
N HIS A 36 -0.79 -7.29 -8.31
CA HIS A 36 -1.67 -8.45 -8.56
C HIS A 36 -1.69 -9.48 -7.41
N LYS A 37 -0.66 -9.53 -6.57
CA LYS A 37 -0.61 -10.41 -5.41
C LYS A 37 -1.46 -9.91 -4.24
N PHE A 38 -1.95 -8.67 -4.32
CA PHE A 38 -2.83 -8.06 -3.30
C PHE A 38 -4.32 -8.19 -3.62
N GLU A 39 -4.72 -8.91 -4.67
CA GLU A 39 -6.14 -9.11 -5.02
C GLU A 39 -6.96 -9.79 -3.90
N TYR A 40 -6.27 -10.49 -2.99
CA TYR A 40 -6.87 -11.15 -1.81
C TYR A 40 -6.41 -10.53 -0.49
N CYS A 41 -5.89 -9.30 -0.51
CA CYS A 41 -5.46 -8.63 0.70
C CYS A 41 -6.68 -8.41 1.63
N PRO A 42 -6.61 -8.78 2.91
CA PRO A 42 -7.75 -8.65 3.82
C PRO A 42 -8.04 -7.19 4.21
N CYS A 43 -7.14 -6.26 3.87
CA CYS A 43 -7.20 -4.86 4.24
C CYS A 43 -7.38 -3.93 3.03
N GLU A 44 -7.61 -2.65 3.29
CA GLU A 44 -7.62 -1.63 2.24
C GLU A 44 -6.22 -1.52 1.59
N VAL A 45 -6.18 -1.50 0.26
CA VAL A 45 -4.95 -1.35 -0.53
C VAL A 45 -5.03 -0.06 -1.33
N ALA A 46 -3.98 0.76 -1.20
CA ALA A 46 -3.86 2.01 -1.92
C ALA A 46 -2.49 2.17 -2.61
N ILE A 47 -2.45 3.03 -3.62
CA ILE A 47 -1.23 3.49 -4.31
C ILE A 47 -1.20 5.02 -4.30
N PHE A 48 -0.04 5.62 -4.59
CA PHE A 48 0.03 7.08 -4.76
C PHE A 48 -0.53 7.51 -6.12
N SER A 49 -1.06 8.73 -6.18
CA SER A 49 -1.61 9.31 -7.41
C SER A 49 -0.60 9.39 -8.56
N GLY A 50 0.69 9.58 -8.25
CA GLY A 50 1.76 9.55 -9.25
C GLY A 50 1.97 8.17 -9.88
N ASP A 51 1.64 7.12 -9.15
CA ASP A 51 1.80 5.73 -9.55
C ASP A 51 0.56 5.18 -10.26
N ALA A 52 -0.58 5.88 -10.18
CA ALA A 52 -1.85 5.44 -10.77
C ALA A 52 -1.76 5.24 -12.30
N ALA A 53 -0.92 6.01 -13.00
CA ALA A 53 -0.70 5.86 -14.43
C ALA A 53 -0.04 4.51 -14.80
N LEU A 54 0.67 3.88 -13.86
CA LEU A 54 1.36 2.60 -14.04
C LEU A 54 0.43 1.40 -13.81
N VAL A 55 -0.77 1.63 -13.28
CA VAL A 55 -1.72 0.58 -12.92
C VAL A 55 -2.94 0.69 -13.83
N PRO A 56 -2.94 0.02 -15.00
CA PRO A 56 -4.10 0.02 -15.87
C PRO A 56 -5.26 -0.71 -15.20
N SER A 57 -6.36 0.02 -14.96
CA SER A 57 -7.70 -0.57 -14.73
C SER A 57 -7.85 -1.54 -13.54
N LYS A 58 -7.20 -1.27 -12.40
CA LYS A 58 -7.53 -1.94 -11.13
C LYS A 58 -8.34 -1.01 -10.24
N ASN A 59 -9.38 -1.55 -9.59
CA ASN A 59 -10.11 -0.91 -8.49
C ASN A 59 -9.22 -0.84 -7.25
N VAL A 60 -8.14 -0.08 -7.32
CA VAL A 60 -7.22 0.18 -6.21
C VAL A 60 -7.39 1.62 -5.79
N ASN A 61 -7.45 1.86 -4.48
CA ASN A 61 -7.61 3.20 -3.95
C ASN A 61 -6.38 4.04 -4.29
N VAL A 62 -6.60 5.30 -4.65
CA VAL A 62 -5.53 6.23 -4.99
C VAL A 62 -5.43 7.29 -3.90
N LEU A 63 -4.23 7.46 -3.34
CA LEU A 63 -3.92 8.45 -2.32
C LEU A 63 -3.18 9.64 -2.93
N THR A 64 -3.67 10.84 -2.62
CA THR A 64 -2.90 12.07 -2.83
C THR A 64 -1.86 12.27 -1.71
N MET A 65 -0.88 13.14 -1.92
CA MET A 65 0.11 13.46 -0.89
C MET A 65 -0.51 14.13 0.35
N ASP A 66 -1.55 14.95 0.17
CA ASP A 66 -2.26 15.56 1.30
C ASP A 66 -2.97 14.50 2.17
N GLN A 67 -3.65 13.54 1.53
CA GLN A 67 -4.28 12.41 2.23
C GLN A 67 -3.24 11.53 2.92
N TRP A 68 -2.08 11.35 2.30
CA TRP A 68 -0.97 10.60 2.89
C TRP A 68 -0.46 11.25 4.17
N VAL A 69 -0.20 12.56 4.15
CA VAL A 69 0.24 13.31 5.35
C VAL A 69 -0.80 13.19 6.46
N GLN A 70 -2.08 13.42 6.15
CA GLN A 70 -3.15 13.29 7.15
C GLN A 70 -3.22 11.89 7.77
N LYS A 71 -3.04 10.83 6.97
CA LYS A 71 -3.04 9.45 7.49
C LYS A 71 -1.83 9.17 8.39
N LEU A 72 -0.65 9.68 8.04
CA LEU A 72 0.56 9.53 8.86
C LEU A 72 0.45 10.25 10.21
N GLU A 73 -0.23 11.40 10.27
CA GLU A 73 -0.48 12.11 11.53
C GLU A 73 -1.41 11.33 12.47
N GLN A 74 -2.27 10.46 11.91
CA GLN A 74 -3.31 9.73 12.65
C GLN A 74 -2.94 8.29 12.95
N SER A 75 -1.90 7.74 12.32
CA SER A 75 -1.60 6.30 12.40
C SER A 75 -0.11 6.02 12.25
N PRO A 76 0.42 5.06 13.02
CA PRO A 76 1.81 4.62 12.87
C PRO A 76 2.02 3.98 11.50
N CYS A 77 3.22 4.16 10.95
CA CYS A 77 3.62 3.62 9.67
C CYS A 77 4.85 2.71 9.82
N ARG A 78 4.76 1.51 9.25
CA ARG A 78 5.91 0.60 9.07
C ARG A 78 6.24 0.49 7.59
N THR A 79 7.52 0.65 7.31
CA THR A 79 8.09 0.59 5.96
C THR A 79 8.66 -0.79 5.68
N TRP A 80 8.47 -1.27 4.46
CA TRP A 80 8.94 -2.56 3.96
C TRP A 80 9.67 -2.35 2.62
N SER A 81 10.98 -2.63 2.59
CA SER A 81 11.89 -2.40 1.46
C SER A 81 12.86 -3.56 1.27
#